data_AF-A0A349H4S2-F1
#
_entry.id   AF-A0A349H4S2-F1
#
_cell.length_a   1.000
_cell.length_b   1.000
_cell.length_c   1.000
_cell.angle_alpha   90.00
_cell.angle_beta   90.00
_cell.angle_gamma   90.00
#
_symmetry.space_group_name_H-M   'P 1'
#
loop_
_entity.id
_entity.type
_entity.pdbx_description
1 polymer ?
#
loop_
_entity_poly.entity_id
_entity_poly.type
_entity_poly.pdbx_seq_one_letter_code
_entity_poly.pdbx_strand_id
1 'polypeptide(L)'
;SGGWGEWCITEDSELGLRLFQRGWESVYCSQSFGQGQIPDTFHDYRTQRFRWAYGAMQILKRHRHALFSRAGGLTFAQQFHFLAGWLPWLSDALHLTFTAASILWSTGLLSESEFFGFPPAVLVLPAMLAFMFKLLMHILLFRKIIGASRREVLGAAIAGMALSYTVGRAIWVGLFTSGRPFVRTPKWGMRDSWLKAVLVARDETILAATLWGLATAVLVVFSPYNGEAALWSAMLFIQSLPFTAALVMSLMDALGKDTNSVVADPVIDTADV
;
A
#
# COMPACT_ATOMS: atom_id res chain seq x y z
N SER A 1 -18.98 -2.67 26.62
CA SER A 1 -18.38 -1.98 25.47
C SER A 1 -19.39 -1.34 24.51
N GLY A 2 -20.70 -1.60 24.58
CA GLY A 2 -21.68 -1.03 23.65
C GLY A 2 -21.72 -1.73 22.28
N GLY A 3 -21.28 -2.99 22.23
CA GLY A 3 -21.34 -3.83 21.02
C GLY A 3 -20.29 -3.50 19.95
N TRP A 4 -20.47 -4.12 18.79
CA TRP A 4 -19.64 -3.94 17.59
C TRP A 4 -19.99 -2.64 16.87
N GLY A 5 -18.99 -1.99 16.27
CA GLY A 5 -19.18 -0.75 15.53
C GLY A 5 -19.68 -1.01 14.11
N GLU A 6 -21.00 -1.17 13.91
CA GLU A 6 -21.62 -1.46 12.60
C GLU A 6 -21.33 -0.43 11.50
N TRP A 7 -20.88 0.76 11.88
CA TRP A 7 -20.51 1.84 10.96
C TRP A 7 -19.08 1.70 10.39
N CYS A 8 -18.24 0.84 10.98
CA CYS A 8 -16.83 0.71 10.66
C CYS A 8 -16.56 -0.64 9.98
N ILE A 9 -15.84 -0.62 8.84
CA ILE A 9 -15.43 -1.83 8.12
C ILE A 9 -14.35 -2.62 8.88
N THR A 10 -13.65 -1.94 9.80
CA THR A 10 -12.62 -2.51 10.68
C THR A 10 -13.10 -2.41 12.13
N GLU A 11 -14.25 -3.03 12.40
CA GLU A 11 -14.93 -3.00 13.69
C GLU A 11 -14.08 -3.60 14.83
N ASP A 12 -13.16 -4.49 14.49
CA ASP A 12 -12.17 -5.09 15.39
C ASP A 12 -11.20 -4.05 15.98
N SER A 13 -10.59 -3.25 15.11
CA SER A 13 -9.64 -2.19 15.46
C SER A 13 -10.36 -1.06 16.18
N GLU A 14 -11.59 -0.76 15.76
CA GLU A 14 -12.46 0.24 16.41
C GLU A 14 -12.83 -0.17 17.83
N LEU A 15 -13.20 -1.44 18.04
CA LEU A 15 -13.50 -1.98 19.37
C LEU A 15 -12.27 -1.92 20.27
N GLY A 16 -11.10 -2.32 19.74
CA GLY A 16 -9.82 -2.22 20.46
C GLY A 16 -9.54 -0.82 20.98
N LEU A 17 -9.74 0.21 20.14
CA LEU A 17 -9.61 1.61 20.55
C LEU A 17 -10.55 1.95 21.70
N ARG A 18 -11.84 1.58 21.62
CA ARG A 18 -12.82 1.84 22.68
C ARG A 18 -12.59 1.05 23.97
N LEU A 19 -11.88 -0.08 23.90
CA LEU A 19 -11.44 -0.81 25.09
C LEU A 19 -10.28 -0.09 25.76
N PHE A 20 -9.29 0.38 25.00
CA PHE A 20 -8.20 1.21 25.54
C PHE A 20 -8.71 2.50 26.17
N GLN A 21 -9.70 3.16 25.57
CA GLN A 21 -10.34 4.35 26.16
C GLN A 21 -10.99 4.11 27.52
N ARG A 22 -11.32 2.85 27.84
CA ARG A 22 -11.91 2.44 29.11
C ARG A 22 -10.87 1.88 30.09
N GLY A 23 -9.58 2.00 29.80
CA GLY A 23 -8.49 1.54 30.67
C GLY A 23 -8.20 0.04 30.59
N TRP A 24 -8.74 -0.67 29.59
CA TRP A 24 -8.36 -2.07 29.37
C TRP A 24 -6.96 -2.17 28.77
N GLU A 25 -6.27 -3.25 29.07
CA GLU A 25 -4.94 -3.55 28.55
C GLU A 25 -4.98 -4.68 27.52
N SER A 26 -4.02 -4.70 26.61
CA SER A 26 -3.85 -5.75 25.60
C SER A 26 -2.59 -6.55 25.86
N VAL A 27 -2.67 -7.88 25.79
CA VAL A 27 -1.52 -8.79 25.86
C VAL A 27 -1.40 -9.52 24.52
N TYR A 28 -0.21 -9.53 23.93
CA TYR A 28 0.07 -10.27 22.70
C TYR A 28 0.75 -11.60 23.01
N CYS A 29 0.15 -12.70 22.56
CA CYS A 29 0.75 -14.03 22.60
C CYS A 29 1.35 -14.34 21.23
N SER A 30 2.65 -14.63 21.18
CA SER A 30 3.36 -14.95 19.93
C SER A 30 3.13 -16.38 19.42
N GLN A 31 2.45 -17.23 20.19
CA GLN A 31 2.13 -18.59 19.80
C GLN A 31 0.99 -18.59 18.78
N SER A 32 1.20 -19.29 17.65
CA SER A 32 0.15 -19.48 16.65
C SER A 32 -0.81 -20.58 17.10
N PHE A 33 -2.11 -20.28 17.10
CA PHE A 33 -3.19 -21.22 17.41
C PHE A 33 -3.96 -21.68 16.16
N GLY A 34 -3.55 -21.26 14.97
CA GLY A 34 -4.23 -21.62 13.73
C GLY A 34 -3.55 -21.07 12.49
N GLN A 35 -4.01 -21.50 11.32
CA GLN A 35 -3.49 -21.05 10.03
C GLN A 35 -4.60 -20.37 9.25
N GLY A 36 -4.35 -19.13 8.84
CA GLY A 36 -5.27 -18.35 8.01
C GLY A 36 -5.01 -18.56 6.52
N GLN A 37 -6.05 -18.45 5.70
CA GLN A 37 -5.90 -18.37 4.25
C GLN A 37 -5.62 -16.93 3.83
N ILE A 38 -4.63 -16.76 2.95
CA ILE A 38 -4.34 -15.48 2.30
C ILE A 38 -5.21 -15.34 1.04
N PRO A 39 -5.41 -14.11 0.52
CA PRO A 39 -6.09 -13.91 -0.75
C PRO A 39 -5.44 -14.70 -1.90
N ASP A 40 -6.26 -15.42 -2.68
CA ASP A 40 -5.79 -16.29 -3.77
C ASP A 40 -5.42 -15.49 -5.03
N THR A 41 -6.05 -14.33 -5.23
CA THR A 41 -5.88 -13.46 -6.41
C THR A 41 -5.36 -12.09 -6.02
N PHE A 42 -4.74 -11.39 -6.98
CA PHE A 42 -4.28 -10.02 -6.77
C PHE A 42 -5.45 -9.05 -6.53
N HIS A 43 -6.59 -9.26 -7.19
CA HIS A 43 -7.81 -8.49 -6.97
C HIS A 43 -8.29 -8.58 -5.51
N ASP A 44 -8.27 -9.79 -4.95
CA ASP A 44 -8.72 -10.05 -3.59
C ASP A 44 -7.76 -9.46 -2.56
N TYR A 45 -6.47 -9.51 -2.86
CA TYR A 45 -5.44 -8.85 -2.05
C TYR A 45 -5.64 -7.34 -1.99
N ARG A 46 -5.89 -6.69 -3.14
CA ARG A 46 -6.23 -5.26 -3.22
C ARG A 46 -7.50 -4.94 -2.44
N THR A 47 -8.54 -5.72 -2.63
CA THR A 47 -9.84 -5.51 -1.95
C THR A 47 -9.70 -5.60 -0.43
N GLN A 48 -8.94 -6.57 0.08
CA GLN A 48 -8.66 -6.69 1.51
C GLN A 48 -7.92 -5.45 2.04
N ARG A 49 -6.84 -5.05 1.37
CA ARG A 49 -6.00 -3.93 1.82
C ARG A 49 -6.70 -2.58 1.70
N PHE A 50 -7.54 -2.42 0.68
CA PHE A 50 -8.41 -1.26 0.55
C PHE A 50 -9.32 -1.12 1.78
N ARG A 51 -9.96 -2.21 2.22
CA ARG A 51 -10.87 -2.22 3.38
C ARG A 51 -10.15 -1.79 4.67
N TRP A 52 -8.94 -2.29 4.88
CA TRP A 52 -8.14 -1.93 6.07
C TRP A 52 -7.80 -0.45 6.11
N ALA A 53 -7.27 0.09 5.00
CA ALA A 53 -6.90 1.49 4.91
C ALA A 53 -8.12 2.42 4.98
N TYR A 54 -9.22 2.05 4.34
CA TYR A 54 -10.48 2.79 4.43
C TYR A 54 -11.03 2.81 5.86
N GLY A 55 -11.10 1.64 6.51
CA GLY A 55 -11.60 1.49 7.89
C GLY A 55 -10.82 2.31 8.90
N ALA A 56 -9.48 2.34 8.77
CA ALA A 56 -8.66 3.21 9.61
C ALA A 56 -9.00 4.70 9.46
N MET A 57 -9.33 5.19 8.26
CA MET A 57 -9.77 6.58 8.10
C MET A 57 -11.16 6.83 8.69
N GLN A 58 -12.05 5.83 8.68
CA GLN A 58 -13.32 5.91 9.41
C GLN A 58 -13.07 6.07 10.91
N ILE A 59 -12.18 5.24 11.48
CA ILE A 59 -11.77 5.32 12.90
C ILE A 59 -11.15 6.67 13.20
N LEU A 60 -10.17 7.11 12.39
CA LEU A 60 -9.48 8.38 12.56
C LEU A 60 -10.46 9.56 12.64
N LYS A 61 -11.44 9.62 11.73
CA LYS A 61 -12.43 10.71 11.70
C LYS A 61 -13.34 10.71 12.93
N ARG A 62 -13.87 9.55 13.30
CA ARG A 62 -14.84 9.44 14.40
C ARG A 62 -14.19 9.55 15.77
N HIS A 63 -13.00 9.00 15.91
CA HIS A 63 -12.22 8.98 17.15
C HIS A 63 -11.09 10.02 17.17
N ARG A 64 -11.17 11.08 16.35
CA ARG A 64 -10.14 12.14 16.29
C ARG A 64 -9.83 12.76 17.65
N HIS A 65 -10.86 12.94 18.50
CA HIS A 65 -10.65 13.47 19.85
C HIS A 65 -9.84 12.49 20.71
N ALA A 66 -10.13 11.18 20.62
CA ALA A 66 -9.38 10.15 21.33
C ALA A 66 -7.90 10.11 20.91
N LEU A 67 -7.67 10.26 19.61
CA LEU A 67 -6.36 10.08 18.98
C LEU A 67 -5.44 11.30 19.10
N PHE A 68 -5.99 12.51 19.20
CA PHE A 68 -5.22 13.75 19.21
C PHE A 68 -5.33 14.58 20.50
N SER A 69 -6.15 14.15 21.48
CA SER A 69 -6.30 14.85 22.77
C SER A 69 -5.99 13.93 23.94
N ARG A 70 -5.23 14.43 24.93
CA ARG A 70 -4.99 13.70 26.20
C ARG A 70 -6.27 13.50 27.02
N ALA A 71 -7.30 14.32 26.80
CA ALA A 71 -8.63 14.12 27.39
C ALA A 71 -9.44 13.01 26.68
N GLY A 72 -8.84 12.34 25.69
CA GLY A 72 -9.46 11.34 24.84
C GLY A 72 -9.59 9.93 25.43
N GLY A 73 -9.07 9.71 26.65
CA GLY A 73 -9.07 8.41 27.33
C GLY A 73 -7.96 7.45 26.88
N LEU A 74 -7.13 7.84 25.92
CA LEU A 74 -5.95 7.07 25.48
C LEU A 74 -4.68 7.65 26.08
N THR A 75 -3.72 6.79 26.40
CA THR A 75 -2.35 7.21 26.74
C THR A 75 -1.64 7.72 25.50
N PHE A 76 -0.59 8.54 25.69
CA PHE A 76 0.22 9.03 24.57
C PHE A 76 0.84 7.88 23.76
N ALA A 77 1.30 6.82 24.42
CA ALA A 77 1.83 5.63 23.74
C ALA A 77 0.77 4.95 22.86
N GLN A 78 -0.46 4.79 23.36
CA GLN A 78 -1.56 4.22 22.58
C GLN A 78 -1.90 5.09 21.37
N GLN A 79 -2.01 6.41 21.55
CA GLN A 79 -2.21 7.36 20.45
C GLN A 79 -1.12 7.24 19.39
N PHE A 80 0.13 7.22 19.83
CA PHE A 80 1.28 7.06 18.95
C PHE A 80 1.22 5.75 18.17
N HIS A 81 0.93 4.61 18.81
CA HIS A 81 0.89 3.32 18.13
C HIS A 81 -0.23 3.23 17.08
N PHE A 82 -1.42 3.79 17.34
CA PHE A 82 -2.48 3.88 16.32
C PHE A 82 -2.04 4.73 15.13
N LEU A 83 -1.56 5.95 15.40
CA LEU A 83 -1.17 6.88 14.33
C LEU A 83 0.03 6.37 13.54
N ALA A 84 1.08 5.89 14.22
CA ALA A 84 2.28 5.33 13.60
C ALA A 84 1.96 4.10 12.74
N GLY A 85 1.01 3.27 13.16
CA GLY A 85 0.55 2.12 12.37
C GLY A 85 -0.11 2.51 11.04
N TRP A 86 -0.72 3.70 10.96
CA TRP A 86 -1.38 4.19 9.75
C TRP A 86 -0.52 5.15 8.90
N LEU A 87 0.59 5.66 9.43
CA LEU A 87 1.51 6.54 8.69
C LEU A 87 2.00 5.94 7.35
N PRO A 88 2.34 4.64 7.25
CA PRO A 88 2.71 4.06 5.96
C PRO A 88 1.61 4.18 4.90
N TRP A 89 0.33 4.04 5.28
CA TRP A 89 -0.78 4.19 4.35
C TRP A 89 -0.99 5.64 3.93
N LEU A 90 -0.79 6.59 4.85
CA LEU A 90 -0.80 8.02 4.51
C LEU A 90 0.34 8.36 3.53
N SER A 91 1.52 7.73 3.69
CA SER A 91 2.62 7.88 2.73
C SER A 91 2.24 7.43 1.32
N ASP A 92 1.47 6.34 1.16
CA ASP A 92 0.95 5.91 -0.14
C ASP A 92 -0.05 6.93 -0.73
N ALA A 93 -0.87 7.57 0.10
CA ALA A 93 -1.79 8.62 -0.34
C ALA A 93 -1.04 9.87 -0.83
N LEU A 94 -0.01 10.29 -0.10
CA LEU A 94 0.87 11.40 -0.51
C LEU A 94 1.64 11.07 -1.79
N HIS A 95 2.10 9.82 -1.94
CA HIS A 95 2.74 9.37 -3.17
C HIS A 95 1.83 9.55 -4.39
N LEU A 96 0.53 9.25 -4.28
CA LEU A 96 -0.43 9.50 -5.37
C LEU A 96 -0.60 10.98 -5.68
N THR A 97 -0.69 11.83 -4.65
CA THR A 97 -0.78 13.28 -4.85
C THR A 97 0.47 13.84 -5.52
N PHE A 98 1.65 13.41 -5.09
CA PHE A 98 2.91 13.82 -5.71
C PHE A 98 3.07 13.24 -7.11
N THR A 99 2.55 12.05 -7.39
CA THR A 99 2.51 11.50 -8.76
C THR A 99 1.69 12.40 -9.68
N ALA A 100 0.49 12.81 -9.26
CA ALA A 100 -0.35 13.72 -10.05
C ALA A 100 0.34 15.08 -10.27
N ALA A 101 0.94 15.65 -9.22
CA ALA A 101 1.72 16.88 -9.33
C ALA A 101 2.93 16.73 -10.27
N SER A 102 3.66 15.62 -10.20
CA SER A 102 4.79 15.31 -11.07
C SER A 102 4.39 15.17 -12.54
N ILE A 103 3.23 14.57 -12.82
CA ILE A 103 2.68 14.48 -14.18
C ILE A 103 2.34 15.87 -14.71
N LEU A 104 1.63 16.69 -13.92
CA LEU A 104 1.28 18.07 -14.30
C LEU A 104 2.52 18.92 -14.51
N TRP A 105 3.50 18.86 -13.59
CA TRP A 105 4.73 19.62 -13.67
C TRP A 105 5.60 19.22 -14.87
N SER A 106 5.71 17.92 -15.14
CA SER A 106 6.47 17.42 -16.30
C SER A 106 5.80 17.76 -17.62
N THR A 107 4.46 17.78 -17.65
CA THR A 107 3.72 18.26 -18.82
C THR A 107 3.98 19.75 -19.05
N GLY A 108 3.91 20.57 -17.98
CA GLY A 108 4.25 22.00 -18.04
C GLY A 108 5.69 22.26 -18.47
N LEU A 109 6.65 21.47 -17.98
CA LEU A 109 8.04 21.52 -18.43
C LEU A 109 8.18 21.29 -19.94
N LEU A 110 7.43 20.33 -20.49
CA LEU A 110 7.50 19.98 -21.91
C LEU A 110 6.72 20.95 -22.81
N SER A 111 5.64 21.56 -22.32
CA SER A 111 4.80 22.46 -23.11
C SER A 111 5.21 23.92 -23.00
N GLU A 112 5.62 24.37 -21.81
CA GLU A 112 5.78 25.77 -21.43
C GLU A 112 7.05 25.97 -20.59
N SER A 113 8.21 25.56 -21.13
CA SER A 113 9.50 25.54 -20.42
C SER A 113 9.98 26.92 -19.95
N GLU A 114 9.36 28.00 -20.42
CA GLU A 114 9.63 29.37 -19.94
C GLU A 114 9.06 29.62 -18.53
N PHE A 115 7.97 28.94 -18.16
CA PHE A 115 7.29 29.11 -16.88
C PHE A 115 7.62 27.99 -15.89
N PHE A 116 7.96 26.80 -16.38
CA PHE A 116 8.26 25.64 -15.56
C PHE A 116 9.76 25.36 -15.55
N GLY A 117 10.36 25.41 -14.36
CA GLY A 117 11.75 25.01 -14.13
C GLY A 117 11.86 23.62 -13.51
N PHE A 118 13.04 23.01 -13.62
CA PHE A 118 13.32 21.75 -12.93
C PHE A 118 13.27 21.96 -11.41
N PRO A 119 12.66 21.03 -10.65
CA PRO A 119 12.74 21.06 -9.20
C PRO A 119 14.20 20.93 -8.76
N PRO A 120 14.69 21.80 -7.85
CA PRO A 120 16.08 21.79 -7.46
C PRO A 120 16.45 20.46 -6.79
N ALA A 121 17.68 20.01 -7.02
CA ALA A 121 18.17 18.71 -6.52
C ALA A 121 17.99 18.52 -5.00
N VAL A 122 18.02 19.60 -4.22
CA VAL A 122 17.81 19.59 -2.76
C VAL A 122 16.42 19.07 -2.35
N LEU A 123 15.41 19.17 -3.23
CA LEU A 123 14.07 18.65 -2.98
C LEU A 123 13.92 17.20 -3.48
N VAL A 124 14.55 16.89 -4.61
CA VAL A 124 14.41 15.59 -5.28
C VAL A 124 15.24 14.50 -4.60
N LEU A 125 16.52 14.80 -4.28
CA LEU A 125 17.45 13.81 -3.73
C LEU A 125 16.99 13.23 -2.39
N PRO A 126 16.54 14.02 -1.38
CA PRO A 126 16.06 13.45 -0.13
C PRO A 126 14.87 12.52 -0.30
N ALA A 127 13.94 12.83 -1.21
CA ALA A 127 12.80 11.96 -1.50
C ALA A 127 13.24 10.63 -2.13
N MET A 128 14.16 10.67 -3.09
CA MET A 128 14.75 9.47 -3.70
C MET A 128 15.50 8.64 -2.66
N LEU A 129 16.34 9.28 -1.83
CA LEU A 129 17.10 8.60 -0.78
C LEU A 129 16.18 7.97 0.28
N ALA A 130 15.11 8.65 0.68
CA ALA A 130 14.12 8.10 1.61
C ALA A 130 13.43 6.86 1.02
N PHE A 131 13.08 6.87 -0.26
CA PHE A 131 12.52 5.70 -0.94
C PHE A 131 13.54 4.55 -1.04
N MET A 132 14.78 4.84 -1.45
CA MET A 132 15.86 3.85 -1.52
C MET A 132 16.16 3.23 -0.15
N PHE A 133 16.19 4.07 0.90
CA PHE A 133 16.36 3.63 2.28
C PHE A 133 15.21 2.74 2.74
N LYS A 134 13.95 3.14 2.46
CA LYS A 134 12.76 2.32 2.76
C LYS A 134 12.84 0.95 2.08
N LEU A 135 13.21 0.91 0.80
CA LEU A 135 13.36 -0.32 0.03
C LEU A 135 14.48 -1.20 0.60
N LEU A 136 15.63 -0.61 0.93
CA LEU A 136 16.76 -1.32 1.55
C LEU A 136 16.38 -1.89 2.91
N MET A 137 15.77 -1.09 3.80
CA MET A 137 15.33 -1.54 5.10
C MET A 137 14.30 -2.66 5.00
N HIS A 138 13.38 -2.59 4.04
CA HIS A 138 12.44 -3.67 3.78
C HIS A 138 13.18 -4.97 3.44
N ILE A 139 14.14 -4.93 2.51
CA ILE A 139 14.93 -6.10 2.11
C ILE A 139 15.74 -6.67 3.29
N LEU A 140 16.42 -5.82 4.07
CA LEU A 140 17.30 -6.27 5.16
C LEU A 140 16.50 -6.83 6.35
N LEU A 141 15.44 -6.14 6.77
CA LEU A 141 14.63 -6.56 7.92
C LEU A 141 13.82 -7.82 7.60
N PHE A 142 13.25 -7.93 6.39
CA PHE A 142 12.49 -9.11 5.99
C PHE A 142 13.38 -10.36 5.97
N ARG A 143 14.61 -10.25 5.48
CA ARG A 143 15.60 -11.34 5.55
C ARG A 143 15.95 -11.72 6.98
N LYS A 144 16.22 -10.73 7.83
CA LYS A 144 16.70 -10.96 9.20
C LYS A 144 15.61 -11.56 10.11
N ILE A 145 14.38 -11.07 9.98
CA ILE A 145 13.28 -11.45 10.88
C ILE A 145 12.62 -12.77 10.43
N ILE A 146 12.42 -12.94 9.12
CA ILE A 146 11.64 -14.07 8.58
C ILE A 146 12.54 -15.22 8.08
N GLY A 147 13.83 -14.96 7.83
CA GLY A 147 14.74 -15.98 7.26
C GLY A 147 14.50 -16.24 5.76
N ALA A 148 13.81 -15.33 5.08
CA ALA A 148 13.38 -15.50 3.69
C ALA A 148 14.55 -15.52 2.69
N SER A 149 14.38 -16.36 1.65
CA SER A 149 15.27 -16.42 0.49
C SER A 149 15.26 -15.12 -0.32
N ARG A 150 16.25 -14.93 -1.21
CA ARG A 150 16.33 -13.72 -2.06
C ARG A 150 15.10 -13.54 -2.95
N ARG A 151 14.52 -14.65 -3.43
CA ARG A 151 13.33 -14.64 -4.29
C ARG A 151 12.09 -14.22 -3.51
N GLU A 152 11.90 -14.75 -2.31
CA GLU A 152 10.77 -14.39 -1.44
C GLU A 152 10.83 -12.92 -1.02
N VAL A 153 12.03 -12.40 -0.74
CA VAL A 153 12.20 -10.97 -0.38
C VAL A 153 11.87 -10.06 -1.55
N LEU A 154 12.30 -10.42 -2.76
CA LEU A 154 11.95 -9.66 -3.96
C LEU A 154 10.44 -9.73 -4.24
N GLY A 155 9.85 -10.92 -4.11
CA GLY A 155 8.40 -11.11 -4.24
C GLY A 155 7.61 -10.29 -3.21
N ALA A 156 8.06 -10.27 -1.95
CA ALA A 156 7.46 -9.47 -0.89
C ALA A 156 7.55 -7.96 -1.17
N ALA A 157 8.70 -7.49 -1.68
CA ALA A 157 8.88 -6.09 -2.06
C ALA A 157 7.93 -5.70 -3.21
N ILE A 158 7.83 -6.53 -4.25
CA ILE A 158 6.92 -6.31 -5.38
C ILE A 158 5.46 -6.34 -4.90
N ALA A 159 5.06 -7.35 -4.14
CA ALA A 159 3.70 -7.48 -3.61
C ALA A 159 3.33 -6.33 -2.66
N GLY A 160 4.29 -5.82 -1.88
CA GLY A 160 4.11 -4.65 -1.02
C GLY A 160 3.90 -3.37 -1.81
N MET A 161 4.77 -3.09 -2.80
CA MET A 161 4.68 -1.91 -3.66
C MET A 161 3.42 -1.90 -4.54
N ALA A 162 3.00 -3.07 -5.02
CA ALA A 162 1.82 -3.25 -5.88
C ALA A 162 0.52 -2.70 -5.28
N LEU A 163 0.47 -2.53 -3.95
CA LEU A 163 -0.70 -2.04 -3.24
C LEU A 163 -0.74 -0.52 -3.07
N SER A 164 0.35 0.21 -3.32
CA SER A 164 0.44 1.64 -3.00
C SER A 164 -0.70 2.45 -3.62
N TYR A 165 -1.05 2.19 -4.88
CA TYR A 165 -2.20 2.86 -5.51
C TYR A 165 -3.52 2.54 -4.80
N THR A 166 -3.74 1.27 -4.48
CA THR A 166 -4.98 0.81 -3.84
C THR A 166 -5.13 1.39 -2.43
N VAL A 167 -4.07 1.36 -1.64
CA VAL A 167 -4.01 1.91 -0.27
C VAL A 167 -4.12 3.43 -0.30
N GLY A 168 -3.36 4.12 -1.15
CA GLY A 168 -3.41 5.58 -1.25
C GLY A 168 -4.80 6.08 -1.66
N ARG A 169 -5.45 5.39 -2.61
CA ARG A 169 -6.84 5.67 -2.99
C ARG A 169 -7.81 5.40 -1.83
N ALA A 170 -7.62 4.31 -1.09
CA ALA A 170 -8.45 3.99 0.08
C ALA A 170 -8.38 5.07 1.16
N ILE A 171 -7.20 5.65 1.39
CA ILE A 171 -7.01 6.76 2.32
C ILE A 171 -7.76 8.00 1.85
N TRP A 172 -7.56 8.44 0.60
CA TRP A 172 -8.27 9.61 0.07
C TRP A 172 -9.78 9.44 0.11
N VAL A 173 -10.27 8.31 -0.36
CA VAL A 173 -11.69 7.96 -0.29
C VAL A 173 -12.18 7.88 1.16
N GLY A 174 -11.41 7.27 2.06
CA GLY A 174 -11.75 7.10 3.46
C GLY A 174 -11.81 8.42 4.24
N LEU A 175 -10.98 9.39 3.88
CA LEU A 175 -11.03 10.74 4.45
C LEU A 175 -12.31 11.48 4.00
N PHE A 176 -12.66 11.42 2.72
CA PHE A 176 -13.77 12.22 2.17
C PHE A 176 -15.14 11.52 2.14
N THR A 177 -15.21 10.21 2.39
CA THR A 177 -16.48 9.46 2.37
C THR A 177 -16.70 8.66 3.65
N SER A 178 -17.94 8.30 3.92
CA SER A 178 -18.34 7.45 5.04
C SER A 178 -19.36 6.42 4.55
N GLY A 179 -19.31 5.18 5.05
CA GLY A 179 -20.38 4.20 4.84
C GLY A 179 -20.30 3.37 3.54
N ARG A 180 -19.11 3.13 2.99
CA ARG A 180 -18.98 2.12 1.92
C ARG A 180 -19.35 0.73 2.46
N PRO A 181 -20.06 -0.11 1.68
CA PRO A 181 -20.44 -1.44 2.12
C PRO A 181 -19.22 -2.35 2.26
N PHE A 182 -19.28 -3.29 3.21
CA PHE A 182 -18.29 -4.34 3.33
C PHE A 182 -18.42 -5.31 2.14
N VAL A 183 -17.49 -5.20 1.19
CA VAL A 183 -17.39 -6.19 0.11
C VAL A 183 -16.61 -7.39 0.63
N ARG A 184 -17.24 -8.56 0.64
CA ARG A 184 -16.58 -9.81 1.03
C ARG A 184 -15.49 -10.13 0.01
N THR A 185 -14.32 -10.49 0.49
CA THR A 185 -13.29 -11.09 -0.36
C THR A 185 -13.72 -12.53 -0.67
N PRO A 186 -13.94 -12.89 -1.94
CA PRO A 186 -14.14 -14.27 -2.35
C PRO A 186 -12.99 -15.15 -1.83
N LYS A 187 -13.32 -16.38 -1.48
CA LYS A 187 -12.35 -17.46 -1.28
C LYS A 187 -12.50 -18.37 -2.48
N TRP A 188 -11.42 -18.90 -3.05
CA TRP A 188 -11.46 -19.74 -4.25
C TRP A 188 -11.82 -18.96 -5.53
N GLY A 189 -11.14 -17.83 -5.77
CA GLY A 189 -11.30 -17.06 -7.00
C GLY A 189 -10.75 -17.80 -8.23
N MET A 190 -11.52 -17.87 -9.31
CA MET A 190 -11.00 -18.33 -10.61
C MET A 190 -10.02 -17.30 -11.18
N ARG A 191 -8.91 -17.77 -11.74
CA ARG A 191 -7.92 -16.88 -12.36
C ARG A 191 -8.41 -16.30 -13.67
N ASP A 192 -8.06 -15.05 -13.88
CA ASP A 192 -8.43 -14.29 -15.07
C ASP A 192 -7.41 -14.46 -16.20
N SER A 193 -7.85 -14.37 -17.46
CA SER A 193 -6.96 -14.35 -18.62
C SER A 193 -5.96 -13.17 -18.56
N TRP A 194 -4.80 -13.27 -19.23
CA TRP A 194 -3.79 -12.21 -19.24
C TRP A 194 -4.31 -10.82 -19.68
N LEU A 195 -5.26 -10.76 -20.64
CA LEU A 195 -5.91 -9.51 -21.04
C LEU A 195 -6.73 -8.89 -19.91
N LYS A 196 -7.46 -9.73 -19.18
CA LYS A 196 -8.19 -9.30 -17.99
C LYS A 196 -7.25 -8.87 -16.87
N ALA A 197 -6.07 -9.47 -16.71
CA ALA A 197 -5.08 -9.01 -15.74
C ALA A 197 -4.59 -7.58 -16.01
N VAL A 198 -4.31 -7.22 -17.27
CA VAL A 198 -3.98 -5.83 -17.60
C VAL A 198 -5.15 -4.89 -17.28
N LEU A 199 -6.39 -5.32 -17.50
CA LEU A 199 -7.58 -4.56 -17.12
C LEU A 199 -7.77 -4.44 -15.61
N VAL A 200 -7.43 -5.47 -14.83
CA VAL A 200 -7.46 -5.44 -13.36
C VAL A 200 -6.51 -4.36 -12.82
N ALA A 201 -5.31 -4.21 -13.41
CA ALA A 201 -4.33 -3.18 -13.07
C ALA A 201 -4.36 -1.97 -14.02
N ARG A 202 -5.51 -1.66 -14.64
CA ARG A 202 -5.60 -0.63 -15.71
C ARG A 202 -5.09 0.74 -15.25
N ASP A 203 -5.59 1.23 -14.12
CA ASP A 203 -5.27 2.58 -13.65
C ASP A 203 -3.78 2.69 -13.31
N GLU A 204 -3.22 1.66 -12.67
CA GLU A 204 -1.78 1.56 -12.42
C GLU A 204 -0.97 1.48 -13.73
N THR A 205 -1.43 0.70 -14.72
CA THR A 205 -0.75 0.57 -16.02
C THR A 205 -0.70 1.91 -16.76
N ILE A 206 -1.80 2.67 -16.76
CA ILE A 206 -1.86 4.00 -17.37
C ILE A 206 -0.89 4.96 -16.66
N LEU A 207 -0.85 4.95 -15.33
CA LEU A 207 0.06 5.79 -14.56
C LEU A 207 1.53 5.42 -14.81
N ALA A 208 1.87 4.13 -14.83
CA ALA A 208 3.21 3.67 -15.15
C ALA A 208 3.66 4.12 -16.55
N ALA A 209 2.83 3.88 -17.56
CA ALA A 209 3.11 4.27 -18.94
C ALA A 209 3.24 5.80 -19.10
N THR A 210 2.39 6.57 -18.42
CA THR A 210 2.45 8.04 -18.43
C THR A 210 3.76 8.54 -17.82
N LEU A 211 4.15 8.01 -16.66
CA LEU A 211 5.40 8.39 -16.00
C LEU A 211 6.62 7.99 -16.83
N TRP A 212 6.62 6.82 -17.45
CA TRP A 212 7.69 6.40 -18.36
C TRP A 212 7.78 7.31 -19.58
N GLY A 213 6.66 7.60 -20.22
CA GLY A 213 6.60 8.51 -21.37
C GLY A 213 7.14 9.90 -21.04
N LEU A 214 6.72 10.47 -19.90
CA LEU A 214 7.20 11.77 -19.42
C LEU A 214 8.68 11.73 -19.04
N ALA A 215 9.13 10.69 -18.35
CA ALA A 215 10.54 10.53 -17.99
C ALA A 215 11.43 10.46 -19.24
N THR A 216 11.02 9.67 -20.25
CA THR A 216 11.75 9.57 -21.52
C THR A 216 11.72 10.90 -22.28
N ALA A 217 10.57 11.55 -22.38
CA ALA A 217 10.44 12.84 -23.07
C ALA A 217 11.31 13.92 -22.43
N VAL A 218 11.25 14.08 -21.10
CA VAL A 218 12.08 15.04 -20.37
C VAL A 218 13.56 14.73 -20.56
N LEU A 219 13.95 13.46 -20.44
CA LEU A 219 15.34 13.05 -20.61
C LEU A 219 15.88 13.39 -22.01
N VAL A 220 15.11 13.07 -23.05
CA VAL A 220 15.52 13.30 -24.44
C VAL A 220 15.58 14.78 -24.79
N VAL A 221 14.59 15.57 -24.35
CA VAL A 221 14.49 17.00 -24.70
C VAL A 221 15.50 17.85 -23.92
N PHE A 222 15.70 17.59 -22.62
CA PHE A 222 16.42 18.52 -21.74
C PHE A 222 17.78 18.02 -21.24
N SER A 223 18.04 16.71 -21.20
CA SER A 223 19.31 16.18 -20.65
C SER A 223 20.59 16.66 -21.34
N PRO A 224 20.61 16.98 -22.66
CA PRO A 224 21.81 17.54 -23.29
C PRO A 224 22.18 18.94 -22.78
N TYR A 225 21.24 19.65 -22.18
CA TYR A 225 21.38 21.07 -21.83
C TYR A 225 21.28 21.33 -20.32
N ASN A 226 20.64 20.43 -19.56
CA ASN A 226 20.42 20.59 -18.12
C ASN A 226 20.62 19.25 -17.37
N GLY A 227 21.58 19.21 -16.45
CA GLY A 227 21.86 18.03 -15.61
C GLY A 227 20.73 17.66 -14.65
N GLU A 228 19.85 18.61 -14.29
CA GLU A 228 18.68 18.35 -13.45
C GLU A 228 17.61 17.53 -14.18
N ALA A 229 17.60 17.53 -15.53
CA ALA A 229 16.66 16.74 -16.32
C ALA A 229 16.85 15.24 -16.11
N ALA A 230 18.10 14.78 -15.99
CA ALA A 230 18.40 13.38 -15.70
C ALA A 230 17.90 12.98 -14.29
N LEU A 231 18.09 13.86 -13.31
CA LEU A 231 17.62 13.64 -11.94
C LEU A 231 16.08 13.59 -11.87
N TRP A 232 15.39 14.53 -12.51
CA TRP A 232 13.94 14.54 -12.55
C TRP A 232 13.37 13.32 -13.28
N SER A 233 13.98 12.92 -14.40
CA SER A 233 13.59 11.71 -15.13
C SER A 233 13.77 10.44 -14.29
N ALA A 234 14.86 10.34 -13.52
CA ALA A 234 15.09 9.24 -12.58
C ALA A 234 14.04 9.22 -11.46
N MET A 235 13.64 10.39 -10.94
CA MET A 235 12.57 10.50 -9.95
C MET A 235 11.22 10.04 -10.49
N LEU A 236 10.85 10.44 -11.71
CA LEU A 236 9.63 9.97 -12.39
C LEU A 236 9.63 8.45 -12.58
N PHE A 237 10.78 7.87 -12.94
CA PHE A 237 10.93 6.42 -13.03
C PHE A 237 10.77 5.75 -11.66
N ILE A 238 11.36 6.28 -10.59
CA ILE A 238 11.19 5.75 -9.23
C ILE A 238 9.71 5.80 -8.79
N GLN A 239 9.01 6.90 -9.05
CA GLN A 239 7.57 7.03 -8.76
C GLN A 239 6.72 6.01 -9.53
N SER A 240 7.19 5.52 -10.68
CA SER A 240 6.49 4.52 -11.49
C SER A 240 6.56 3.09 -10.91
N LEU A 241 7.51 2.81 -10.01
CA LEU A 241 7.78 1.46 -9.53
C LEU A 241 6.58 0.79 -8.84
N PRO A 242 5.80 1.47 -7.96
CA PRO A 242 4.63 0.85 -7.34
C PRO A 242 3.53 0.49 -8.34
N PHE A 243 3.32 1.31 -9.36
CA PHE A 243 2.34 1.04 -10.42
C PHE A 243 2.77 -0.11 -11.33
N THR A 244 4.07 -0.15 -11.65
CA THR A 244 4.68 -1.26 -12.39
C THR A 244 4.58 -2.57 -11.60
N ALA A 245 4.82 -2.53 -10.29
CA ALA A 245 4.68 -3.68 -9.41
C ALA A 245 3.24 -4.21 -9.38
N ALA A 246 2.23 -3.35 -9.45
CA ALA A 246 0.83 -3.75 -9.55
C ALA A 246 0.53 -4.50 -10.86
N LEU A 247 1.04 -4.02 -11.99
CA LEU A 247 0.93 -4.73 -13.27
C LEU A 247 1.64 -6.09 -13.21
N VAL A 248 2.86 -6.14 -12.68
CA VAL A 248 3.61 -7.39 -12.51
C VAL A 248 2.84 -8.39 -11.65
N MET A 249 2.32 -7.98 -10.49
CA MET A 249 1.51 -8.84 -9.63
C MET A 249 0.25 -9.35 -10.34
N SER A 250 -0.42 -8.49 -11.09
CA SER A 250 -1.62 -8.89 -11.83
C SER A 250 -1.31 -9.89 -12.95
N LEU A 251 -0.19 -9.72 -13.66
CA LEU A 251 0.26 -10.66 -14.68
C LEU A 251 0.72 -11.99 -14.07
N MET A 252 1.44 -11.95 -12.95
CA MET A 252 1.85 -13.15 -12.22
C MET A 252 0.65 -13.96 -11.74
N ASP A 253 -0.41 -13.29 -11.27
CA ASP A 253 -1.67 -13.93 -10.88
C ASP A 253 -2.33 -14.65 -12.07
N ALA A 254 -2.44 -14.00 -13.23
CA ALA A 254 -3.02 -14.60 -14.44
C ALA A 254 -2.16 -15.72 -15.07
N LEU A 255 -0.84 -15.66 -14.94
CA LEU A 255 0.09 -16.64 -15.52
C LEU A 255 0.44 -17.79 -14.55
N GLY A 256 0.02 -17.71 -13.30
CA GLY A 256 0.24 -18.75 -12.30
C GLY A 256 -0.51 -20.04 -12.66
N LYS A 257 0.07 -21.20 -12.35
CA LYS A 257 -0.62 -22.51 -12.47
C LYS A 257 -1.67 -22.67 -11.38
N ASP A 258 -2.88 -23.12 -11.74
CA ASP A 258 -3.95 -23.37 -10.77
C ASP A 258 -3.45 -24.21 -9.60
N THR A 259 -3.53 -23.67 -8.40
CA THR A 259 -3.13 -24.33 -7.15
C THR A 259 -4.20 -25.30 -6.66
N ASN A 260 -4.84 -26.04 -7.58
CA ASN A 260 -5.80 -27.09 -7.24
C ASN A 260 -5.13 -28.42 -6.83
N SER A 261 -3.82 -28.47 -6.62
CA SER A 261 -3.08 -29.73 -6.42
C SER A 261 -2.25 -29.81 -5.12
N VAL A 262 -2.44 -28.94 -4.12
CA VAL A 262 -1.55 -28.94 -2.92
C VAL A 262 -2.28 -29.16 -1.59
N VAL A 263 -3.60 -29.31 -1.55
CA VAL A 263 -4.27 -29.74 -0.31
C VAL A 263 -4.27 -31.28 -0.27
N ALA A 264 -3.13 -31.85 0.14
CA ALA A 264 -3.19 -33.13 0.83
C ALA A 264 -3.88 -32.86 2.17
N ASP A 265 -4.89 -33.67 2.50
CA ASP A 265 -5.61 -33.59 3.77
C ASP A 265 -4.61 -33.51 4.94
N PRO A 266 -4.82 -32.64 5.94
CA PRO A 266 -4.06 -32.74 7.16
C PRO A 266 -4.41 -34.08 7.81
N VAL A 267 -3.44 -35.00 7.84
CA VAL A 267 -3.51 -36.15 8.74
C VAL A 267 -3.56 -35.59 10.15
N ILE A 268 -4.76 -35.56 10.72
CA ILE A 268 -4.94 -35.34 12.14
C ILE A 268 -4.39 -36.61 12.79
N ASP A 269 -3.16 -36.55 13.28
CA ASP A 269 -2.59 -37.58 14.13
C ASP A 269 -3.35 -37.53 15.47
N THR A 270 -4.36 -38.39 15.61
CA THR A 270 -5.13 -38.57 16.86
C THR A 270 -4.40 -39.54 17.80
N ALA A 271 -3.11 -39.32 18.04
CA ALA A 271 -2.35 -40.05 19.03
C ALA A 271 -1.79 -39.06 20.05
N ASP A 272 -2.60 -38.77 21.07
CA ASP A 272 -2.21 -38.59 22.48
C ASP A 272 -3.40 -37.96 23.24
N VAL A 273 -4.31 -38.85 23.69
CA VAL A 273 -5.26 -38.63 24.79
C VAL A 273 -5.02 -39.74 25.81
#